data_AF-A0A348G0A7-F1
#
_entry.id   AF-A0A348G0A7-F1
#
_cell.length_a   1.000
_cell.length_b   1.000
_cell.length_c   1.000
_cell.angle_alpha   90.00
_cell.angle_beta   90.00
_cell.angle_gamma   90.00
#
_symmetry.space_group_name_H-M   'P 1'
#
loop_
_entity.id
_entity.type
_entity.pdbx_description
1 polymer ?
#
loop_
_entity_poly.entity_id
_entity_poly.type
_entity_poly.pdbx_seq_one_letter_code
_entity_poly.pdbx_strand_id
1 'polypeptide(L)'
;MSFRMQEDRGTSLYSAADLVRAISQPNAPVLLDSLPDAVLCVDPAGVARLVNRAAQTLLDPPIDTAVFSLRTYLERLGIDAGAVVKAVSLGTRLNRVETLADGRSILISCRPALGTDGKLAFSVLVLRNLDLINRQIESAARSGFVSVGESAAAVDRGIVLNPSSAALIEQAMRAVHLGIRVLIVGESGAGKTEIARQVHAMTLGSNRPFIHVNCAGIPESLFESEMFGYAAGSFTGALNRGKKGLIEAADKGTLFLDEVGEIPLHCQAKLLKFLEDGVVQRVGATGGRRVSIQLFSATNRDLLDMSRSGAFRKDLYYRLSSLTLTVPALRETRDLIPDLVRIFVARLNARRDRPFSLDAACMRRLIEYDYPGNIREMQNIIEHLAVMCDGLAGEDHLPASVLSATSKAIAAPQRSGINGAPLPFSCLPESMPSPVLGLPAIADPTSFLAAPSNGEFPVASLKDEVRRYEKYLVREAVRRAGSKRKAAELLSVDIATVVRKTREDDEVEGG
;
A
#
# COMPACT_ATOMS: atom_id res chain seq x y z
N MET A 1 19.99 -43.47 14.67
CA MET A 1 19.00 -43.91 13.66
C MET A 1 18.82 -42.77 12.66
N SER A 2 19.58 -42.81 11.57
CA SER A 2 19.66 -41.74 10.58
C SER A 2 18.66 -42.04 9.47
N PHE A 3 17.55 -41.30 9.42
CA PHE A 3 16.60 -41.40 8.32
C PHE A 3 17.18 -40.71 7.09
N ARG A 4 17.51 -41.51 6.07
CA ARG A 4 17.82 -41.06 4.70
C ARG A 4 16.60 -40.31 4.15
N MET A 5 16.76 -39.01 3.89
CA MET A 5 15.89 -38.31 2.94
C MET A 5 16.17 -38.87 1.54
N GLN A 6 15.16 -39.47 0.94
CA GLN A 6 15.16 -39.79 -0.49
C GLN A 6 15.10 -38.45 -1.24
N GLU A 7 16.22 -38.07 -1.86
CA GLU A 7 16.24 -36.97 -2.84
C GLU A 7 15.35 -37.37 -4.02
N ASP A 8 14.21 -36.70 -4.17
CA ASP A 8 13.39 -36.80 -5.38
C ASP A 8 14.14 -36.09 -6.52
N ARG A 9 15.10 -36.82 -7.11
CA ARG A 9 15.88 -36.44 -8.28
C ARG A 9 14.96 -36.53 -9.48
N GLY A 10 14.15 -35.50 -9.70
CA GLY A 10 13.18 -35.41 -10.81
C GLY A 10 13.67 -36.12 -12.08
N THR A 11 13.22 -37.36 -12.25
CA THR A 11 13.59 -38.23 -13.35
C THR A 11 12.75 -37.83 -14.55
N SER A 12 13.42 -37.35 -15.60
CA SER A 12 12.79 -37.14 -16.90
C SER A 12 12.20 -38.45 -17.43
N LEU A 13 11.10 -38.38 -18.17
CA LEU A 13 10.53 -39.51 -18.93
C LEU A 13 11.36 -39.85 -20.19
N TYR A 14 12.40 -39.07 -20.48
CA TYR A 14 13.19 -39.11 -21.71
C TYR A 14 14.68 -39.32 -21.41
N SER A 15 15.40 -39.99 -22.32
CA SER A 15 16.86 -40.17 -22.18
C SER A 15 17.60 -38.84 -22.29
N ALA A 16 18.86 -38.79 -21.83
CA ALA A 16 19.66 -37.57 -21.96
C ALA A 16 19.83 -37.14 -23.44
N ALA A 17 19.93 -38.10 -24.36
CA ALA A 17 20.02 -37.83 -25.79
C ALA A 17 18.72 -37.23 -26.37
N ASP A 18 17.56 -37.72 -25.93
CA ASP A 18 16.26 -37.19 -26.35
C ASP A 18 16.05 -35.75 -25.86
N LEU A 19 16.47 -35.47 -24.62
CA LEU A 19 16.43 -34.12 -24.04
C LEU A 19 17.31 -33.13 -24.83
N VAL A 20 18.54 -33.52 -25.18
CA VAL A 20 19.44 -32.70 -26.02
C VAL A 20 18.84 -32.49 -27.41
N ARG A 21 18.22 -33.53 -28.00
CA ARG A 21 17.55 -33.43 -29.30
C ARG A 21 16.35 -32.48 -29.25
N ALA A 22 15.59 -32.47 -28.16
CA ALA A 22 14.43 -31.59 -27.97
C ALA A 22 14.82 -30.10 -27.93
N ILE A 23 15.88 -29.74 -27.20
CA ILE A 23 16.34 -28.34 -27.13
C ILE A 23 17.07 -27.87 -28.40
N SER A 24 17.50 -28.81 -29.24
CA SER A 24 18.16 -28.53 -30.52
C SER A 24 17.18 -28.34 -31.68
N GLN A 25 15.86 -28.49 -31.45
CA GLN A 25 14.86 -28.27 -32.49
C GLN A 25 14.69 -26.77 -32.79
N PRO A 26 14.49 -26.38 -34.06
CA PRO A 26 14.43 -24.97 -34.48
C PRO A 26 13.25 -24.19 -33.89
N ASN A 27 12.21 -24.87 -33.42
CA ASN A 27 11.04 -24.29 -32.76
C ASN A 27 11.18 -24.20 -31.22
N ALA A 28 12.21 -24.80 -30.62
CA ALA A 28 12.43 -24.75 -29.18
C ALA A 28 12.61 -23.32 -28.61
N PRO A 29 13.30 -22.38 -29.29
CA PRO A 29 13.41 -21.00 -28.81
C PRO A 29 12.05 -20.30 -28.72
N VAL A 30 11.16 -20.53 -29.69
CA VAL A 30 9.83 -19.91 -29.77
C VAL A 30 8.98 -20.25 -28.54
N LEU A 31 9.11 -21.47 -28.02
CA LEU A 31 8.43 -21.87 -26.79
C LEU A 31 8.96 -21.12 -25.57
N LEU A 32 10.27 -20.89 -25.48
CA LEU A 32 10.89 -20.17 -24.37
C LEU A 32 10.71 -18.65 -24.46
N ASP A 33 10.47 -18.10 -25.65
CA ASP A 33 10.18 -16.67 -25.85
C ASP A 33 8.83 -16.24 -25.26
N SER A 34 7.92 -17.19 -25.02
CA SER A 34 6.69 -16.92 -24.29
C SER A 34 6.93 -16.69 -22.79
N LEU A 35 8.10 -17.07 -22.27
CA LEU A 35 8.44 -16.90 -20.86
C LEU A 35 8.99 -15.47 -20.62
N PRO A 36 8.49 -14.77 -19.59
CA PRO A 36 8.92 -13.41 -19.28
C PRO A 36 10.33 -13.35 -18.66
N ASP A 37 10.80 -14.46 -18.09
CA ASP A 37 12.12 -14.55 -17.45
C ASP A 37 13.21 -14.86 -18.48
N ALA A 38 14.44 -14.43 -18.22
CA ALA A 38 15.60 -14.83 -19.02
C ALA A 38 15.92 -16.31 -18.77
N VAL A 39 15.88 -17.13 -19.82
CA VAL A 39 16.11 -18.58 -19.74
C VAL A 39 17.25 -19.00 -20.67
N LEU A 40 18.17 -19.80 -20.14
CA LEU A 40 19.28 -20.40 -20.88
C LEU A 40 19.34 -21.91 -20.59
N CYS A 41 19.48 -22.73 -21.63
CA CYS A 41 19.86 -24.14 -21.49
C CYS A 41 21.35 -24.27 -21.81
N VAL A 42 22.13 -24.72 -20.82
CA VAL A 42 23.59 -24.78 -20.89
C VAL A 42 24.05 -26.22 -20.77
N ASP A 43 24.90 -26.66 -21.68
CA ASP A 43 25.49 -27.99 -21.64
C ASP A 43 26.51 -28.14 -20.49
N PRO A 44 26.94 -29.37 -20.14
CA PRO A 44 27.91 -29.58 -19.06
C PRO A 44 29.28 -28.92 -19.30
N ALA A 45 29.60 -28.57 -20.55
CA ALA A 45 30.82 -27.85 -20.91
C ALA A 45 30.69 -26.32 -20.68
N GLY A 46 29.52 -25.85 -20.23
CA GLY A 46 29.28 -24.44 -19.96
C GLY A 46 28.93 -23.63 -21.21
N VAL A 47 28.49 -24.28 -22.28
CA VAL A 47 28.06 -23.62 -23.52
C VAL A 47 26.54 -23.53 -23.55
N ALA A 48 26.01 -22.32 -23.68
CA ALA A 48 24.58 -22.10 -23.89
C ALA A 48 24.20 -22.66 -25.27
N ARG A 49 23.22 -23.56 -25.31
CA ARG A 49 22.71 -24.20 -26.54
C ARG A 49 21.37 -23.65 -26.98
N LEU A 50 20.62 -23.10 -26.02
CA LEU A 50 19.32 -22.51 -26.26
C LEU A 50 19.14 -21.33 -25.31
N VAL A 51 18.66 -20.22 -25.85
CA VAL A 51 18.36 -19.01 -25.09
C VAL A 51 17.08 -18.39 -25.61
N ASN A 52 16.32 -17.75 -24.73
CA ASN A 52 15.17 -16.97 -25.14
C ASN A 52 15.53 -15.48 -25.34
N ARG A 53 14.63 -14.76 -25.98
CA ARG A 53 14.75 -13.32 -26.26
C ARG A 53 15.00 -12.51 -24.99
N ALA A 54 14.34 -12.85 -23.88
CA ALA A 54 14.53 -12.17 -22.61
C ALA A 54 15.99 -12.25 -22.11
N ALA A 55 16.65 -13.41 -22.27
CA ALA A 55 18.06 -13.57 -21.93
C ALA A 55 19.01 -12.79 -22.85
N GLN A 56 18.66 -12.63 -24.14
CA GLN A 56 19.44 -11.84 -25.09
C GLN A 56 19.35 -10.34 -24.77
N THR A 57 18.15 -9.84 -24.46
CA THR A 57 17.90 -8.43 -24.12
C THR A 57 18.42 -8.01 -22.75
N LEU A 58 18.86 -8.96 -21.91
CA LEU A 58 19.42 -8.67 -20.60
C LEU A 58 20.81 -8.00 -20.70
N LEU A 59 21.50 -8.19 -21.83
CA LEU A 59 22.80 -7.60 -22.13
C LEU A 59 22.66 -6.40 -23.08
N ASP A 60 23.51 -5.40 -22.89
CA ASP A 60 23.66 -4.27 -23.80
C ASP A 60 25.14 -4.16 -24.26
N PRO A 61 25.45 -4.34 -25.56
CA PRO A 61 24.56 -4.77 -26.65
C PRO A 61 24.13 -6.25 -26.50
N PRO A 62 22.97 -6.65 -27.07
CA PRO A 62 22.48 -8.02 -27.00
C PRO A 62 23.41 -9.01 -27.72
N ILE A 63 23.36 -10.28 -27.32
CA ILE A 63 24.10 -11.35 -28.02
C ILE A 63 23.23 -11.88 -29.17
N ASP A 64 23.71 -11.71 -30.40
CA ASP A 64 23.01 -12.11 -31.62
C ASP A 64 23.22 -13.59 -32.01
N THR A 65 24.10 -14.29 -31.28
CA THR A 65 24.38 -15.72 -31.47
C THR A 65 23.62 -16.59 -30.48
N ALA A 66 22.94 -17.63 -30.96
CA ALA A 66 22.22 -18.58 -30.10
C ALA A 66 23.13 -19.47 -29.23
N VAL A 67 24.44 -19.51 -29.54
CA VAL A 67 25.43 -20.34 -28.85
C VAL A 67 26.58 -19.47 -28.34
N PHE A 68 26.82 -19.47 -27.04
CA PHE A 68 27.89 -18.70 -26.40
C PHE A 68 28.34 -19.33 -25.07
N SER A 69 29.49 -18.90 -24.57
CA SER A 69 30.00 -19.35 -23.26
C SER A 69 29.22 -18.73 -22.11
N LEU A 70 28.73 -19.56 -21.18
CA LEU A 70 28.05 -19.12 -19.96
C LEU A 70 28.95 -18.21 -19.11
N ARG A 71 30.25 -18.50 -19.05
CA ARG A 71 31.22 -17.69 -18.31
C ARG A 71 31.24 -16.25 -18.84
N THR A 72 31.44 -16.10 -20.15
CA THR A 72 31.47 -14.79 -20.80
C THR A 72 30.15 -14.03 -20.65
N TYR A 73 29.02 -14.75 -20.70
CA TYR A 73 27.70 -14.15 -20.47
C TYR A 73 27.55 -13.56 -19.06
N LEU A 74 27.92 -14.31 -18.02
CA LEU A 74 27.85 -13.86 -16.64
C LEU A 74 28.84 -12.73 -16.34
N GLU A 75 30.05 -12.80 -16.89
CA GLU A 75 31.06 -11.74 -16.74
C GLU A 75 30.59 -10.42 -17.38
N ARG A 76 29.92 -10.46 -18.54
CA ARG A 76 29.31 -9.27 -19.16
C ARG A 76 28.16 -8.67 -18.35
N LEU A 77 27.50 -9.48 -17.52
CA LEU A 77 26.51 -9.03 -16.55
C LEU A 77 27.14 -8.47 -15.26
N GLY A 78 28.47 -8.56 -15.10
CA GLY A 78 29.17 -8.17 -13.89
C GLY A 78 29.09 -9.21 -12.76
N ILE A 79 28.75 -10.46 -13.07
CA ILE A 79 28.50 -11.53 -12.09
C ILE A 79 29.71 -12.46 -12.00
N ASP A 80 30.11 -12.84 -10.78
CA ASP A 80 31.11 -13.89 -10.57
C ASP A 80 30.60 -15.26 -11.06
N ALA A 81 31.16 -15.71 -12.18
CA ALA A 81 30.77 -16.95 -12.85
C ALA A 81 31.14 -18.22 -12.08
N GLY A 82 32.06 -18.16 -11.11
CA GLY A 82 32.70 -19.34 -10.52
C GLY A 82 31.72 -20.37 -9.94
N ALA A 83 30.77 -19.91 -9.12
CA ALA A 83 29.80 -20.81 -8.48
C ALA A 83 28.75 -21.35 -9.46
N VAL A 84 28.31 -20.54 -10.43
CA VAL A 84 27.27 -20.92 -11.40
C VAL A 84 27.83 -21.93 -12.41
N VAL A 85 29.02 -21.67 -12.95
CA VAL A 85 29.71 -22.58 -13.87
C VAL A 85 30.00 -23.92 -13.19
N LYS A 86 30.45 -23.90 -11.94
CA LYS A 86 30.65 -25.13 -11.15
C LYS A 86 29.34 -25.90 -10.99
N ALA A 87 28.24 -25.22 -10.67
CA ALA A 87 26.95 -25.88 -10.50
C ALA A 87 26.44 -26.55 -11.78
N VAL A 88 26.63 -25.91 -12.94
CA VAL A 88 26.29 -26.47 -14.27
C VAL A 88 27.14 -27.69 -14.59
N SER A 89 28.46 -27.60 -14.41
CA SER A 89 29.39 -28.70 -14.72
C SER A 89 29.15 -29.95 -13.85
N LEU A 90 28.76 -29.75 -12.58
CA LEU A 90 28.48 -30.82 -11.63
C LEU A 90 27.03 -31.31 -11.67
N GLY A 91 26.14 -30.66 -12.44
CA GLY A 91 24.72 -30.99 -12.48
C GLY A 91 24.02 -30.80 -11.14
N THR A 92 24.41 -29.79 -10.37
CA THR A 92 23.83 -29.49 -9.04
C THR A 92 22.83 -28.34 -9.11
N ARG A 93 21.81 -28.37 -8.25
CA ARG A 93 20.85 -27.25 -8.11
C ARG A 93 21.51 -26.06 -7.42
N LEU A 94 21.27 -24.86 -7.92
CA LEU A 94 21.77 -23.61 -7.34
C LEU A 94 20.67 -22.54 -7.39
N ASN A 95 20.48 -21.80 -6.29
CA ASN A 95 19.71 -20.56 -6.28
C ASN A 95 20.58 -19.49 -5.63
N ARG A 96 20.86 -18.41 -6.35
CA ARG A 96 21.78 -17.36 -5.88
C ARG A 96 21.32 -15.99 -6.36
N VAL A 97 21.34 -15.02 -5.47
CA VAL A 97 21.05 -13.62 -5.79
C VAL A 97 22.37 -12.92 -6.10
N GLU A 98 22.40 -12.18 -7.20
CA GLU A 98 23.56 -11.44 -7.68
C GLU A 98 23.15 -10.02 -8.05
N THR A 99 24.07 -9.08 -7.88
CA THR A 99 23.87 -7.67 -8.28
C THR A 99 24.60 -7.45 -9.60
N LEU A 100 23.86 -6.96 -10.59
CA LEU A 100 24.39 -6.59 -11.89
C LEU A 100 25.28 -5.35 -11.78
N ALA A 101 26.12 -5.13 -12.81
CA ALA A 101 26.98 -3.94 -12.90
C ALA A 101 26.22 -2.60 -12.85
N ASP A 102 24.93 -2.58 -13.22
CA ASP A 102 24.06 -1.40 -13.18
C ASP A 102 23.24 -1.26 -11.88
N GLY A 103 23.52 -2.10 -10.87
CA GLY A 103 22.88 -2.06 -9.56
C GLY A 103 21.58 -2.87 -9.45
N ARG A 104 21.08 -3.46 -10.55
CA ARG A 104 19.87 -4.30 -10.54
C ARG A 104 20.13 -5.63 -9.85
N SER A 105 19.15 -6.15 -9.10
CA SER A 105 19.27 -7.46 -8.44
C SER A 105 18.66 -8.57 -9.28
N ILE A 106 19.36 -9.69 -9.45
CA ILE A 106 18.89 -10.86 -10.21
C ILE A 106 18.97 -12.13 -9.37
N LEU A 107 17.91 -12.94 -9.41
CA LEU A 107 17.93 -14.31 -8.90
C LEU A 107 18.30 -15.26 -10.04
N ILE A 108 19.44 -15.93 -9.90
CA ILE A 108 19.90 -17.00 -10.78
C ILE A 108 19.47 -18.34 -10.17
N SER A 109 18.65 -19.09 -10.91
CA SER A 109 18.23 -20.45 -10.55
C SER A 109 18.76 -21.45 -11.57
N CYS A 110 19.59 -22.40 -11.16
CA CYS A 110 20.10 -23.49 -11.99
C CYS A 110 19.39 -24.79 -11.62
N ARG A 111 18.78 -25.44 -12.62
CA ARG A 111 18.14 -26.75 -12.49
C ARG A 111 18.75 -27.74 -13.50
N PRO A 112 19.40 -28.81 -13.05
CA PRO A 112 19.92 -29.85 -13.94
C PRO A 112 18.77 -30.66 -14.55
N ALA A 113 18.86 -30.93 -15.85
CA ALA A 113 17.99 -31.86 -16.58
C ALA A 113 18.72 -33.19 -16.74
N LEU A 114 18.29 -34.19 -15.98
CA LEU A 114 18.83 -35.55 -16.01
C LEU A 114 17.96 -36.44 -16.91
N GLY A 115 18.60 -37.25 -17.75
CA GLY A 115 17.91 -38.28 -18.51
C GLY A 115 17.47 -39.46 -17.64
N THR A 116 16.68 -40.37 -18.21
CA THR A 116 16.33 -41.67 -17.59
C THR A 116 17.54 -42.52 -17.24
N ASP A 117 18.66 -42.32 -17.94
CA ASP A 117 19.97 -42.94 -17.70
C ASP A 117 20.76 -42.29 -16.55
N GLY A 118 20.18 -41.30 -15.86
CA GLY A 118 20.82 -40.57 -14.77
C GLY A 118 21.94 -39.63 -15.22
N LYS A 119 22.18 -39.51 -16.54
CA LYS A 119 23.19 -38.62 -17.10
C LYS A 119 22.66 -37.20 -17.23
N LEU A 120 23.55 -36.24 -17.00
CA LEU A 120 23.26 -34.83 -17.20
C LEU A 120 23.20 -34.51 -18.69
N ALA A 121 22.04 -34.10 -19.17
CA ALA A 121 21.85 -33.63 -20.53
C ALA A 121 22.30 -32.17 -20.66
N PHE A 122 21.70 -31.29 -19.86
CA PHE A 122 22.00 -29.87 -19.77
C PHE A 122 21.45 -29.32 -18.44
N SER A 123 21.75 -28.06 -18.14
CA SER A 123 21.16 -27.33 -17.02
C SER A 123 20.34 -26.15 -17.54
N VAL A 124 19.15 -25.95 -16.98
CA VAL A 124 18.32 -24.77 -17.24
C VAL A 124 18.67 -23.71 -16.21
N LEU A 125 19.16 -22.58 -16.69
CA LEU A 125 19.34 -21.37 -15.90
C LEU A 125 18.16 -20.44 -16.15
N VAL A 126 17.56 -19.95 -15.07
CA VAL A 126 16.55 -18.90 -15.11
C VAL A 126 17.10 -17.71 -14.35
N LEU A 127 17.21 -16.57 -15.02
CA LEU A 127 17.61 -15.30 -14.45
C LEU A 127 16.36 -14.44 -14.33
N ARG A 128 15.95 -14.18 -13.08
CA ARG A 128 14.80 -13.32 -12.78
C ARG A 128 15.27 -11.97 -12.29
N ASN A 129 14.81 -10.92 -12.96
CA ASN A 129 15.00 -9.57 -12.45
C ASN A 129 14.16 -9.41 -11.17
N LEU A 130 14.85 -9.23 -10.04
CA LEU A 130 14.22 -9.02 -8.74
C LEU A 130 13.72 -7.59 -8.56
N ASP A 131 13.99 -6.64 -9.46
CA ASP A 131 13.48 -5.27 -9.38
C ASP A 131 11.99 -5.18 -9.75
N LEU A 132 11.47 -6.10 -10.58
CA LEU A 132 10.03 -6.21 -10.85
C LEU A 132 9.28 -6.89 -9.69
N ILE A 133 9.95 -7.83 -9.02
CA ILE A 133 9.44 -8.45 -7.79
C ILE A 133 9.58 -7.48 -6.61
N ASN A 134 10.64 -6.67 -6.56
CA ASN A 134 10.79 -5.58 -5.61
C ASN A 134 9.76 -4.50 -5.91
N ARG A 135 9.36 -4.18 -7.14
CA ARG A 135 8.25 -3.22 -7.31
C ARG A 135 6.88 -3.74 -6.87
N GLN A 136 6.64 -5.05 -6.75
CA GLN A 136 5.38 -5.59 -6.22
C GLN A 136 5.46 -5.96 -4.74
N ILE A 137 6.62 -6.42 -4.26
CA ILE A 137 6.89 -6.69 -2.84
C ILE A 137 7.22 -5.37 -2.11
N GLU A 138 7.91 -4.43 -2.74
CA GLU A 138 8.09 -3.05 -2.28
C GLU A 138 6.93 -2.13 -2.68
N SER A 139 6.01 -2.42 -3.62
CA SER A 139 4.74 -1.66 -3.61
C SER A 139 3.88 -2.10 -2.44
N ALA A 140 3.85 -3.40 -2.10
CA ALA A 140 3.19 -3.85 -0.87
C ALA A 140 3.92 -3.39 0.41
N ALA A 141 5.26 -3.32 0.41
CA ALA A 141 6.06 -2.93 1.57
C ALA A 141 6.38 -1.41 1.65
N ARG A 142 6.36 -0.65 0.54
CA ARG A 142 6.47 0.83 0.50
C ARG A 142 5.14 1.55 0.31
N SER A 143 4.00 0.87 0.21
CA SER A 143 2.72 1.55 0.42
C SER A 143 2.51 1.96 1.89
N GLY A 144 3.54 2.34 2.65
CA GLY A 144 3.40 2.84 4.03
C GLY A 144 2.68 1.93 5.04
N PHE A 145 2.31 0.69 4.68
CA PHE A 145 1.43 -0.14 5.49
C PHE A 145 2.17 -0.90 6.57
N VAL A 146 3.43 -1.28 6.33
CA VAL A 146 4.28 -1.92 7.33
C VAL A 146 5.73 -1.47 7.21
N SER A 147 6.20 -0.64 8.15
CA SER A 147 7.64 -0.36 8.28
C SER A 147 8.30 -1.48 9.09
N VAL A 148 8.89 -2.47 8.41
CA VAL A 148 9.74 -3.47 9.06
C VAL A 148 11.17 -2.96 9.07
N GLY A 149 11.64 -2.50 10.23
CA GLY A 149 13.06 -2.23 10.46
C GLY A 149 13.63 -1.05 9.67
N GLU A 150 13.23 0.17 10.02
CA GLU A 150 14.23 1.22 10.06
C GLU A 150 15.09 0.96 11.29
N SER A 151 16.36 0.62 11.05
CA SER A 151 17.39 0.65 12.08
C SER A 151 17.21 1.92 12.88
N ALA A 152 17.00 1.81 14.19
CA ALA A 152 16.84 2.95 15.09
C ALA A 152 18.17 3.70 15.34
N ALA A 153 19.01 3.76 14.29
CA ALA A 153 20.17 4.60 14.11
C ALA A 153 19.81 6.04 13.69
N ALA A 154 18.53 6.35 13.48
CA ALA A 154 18.05 7.73 13.26
C ALA A 154 16.71 8.01 13.97
N VAL A 155 16.48 7.44 15.16
CA VAL A 155 15.56 8.09 16.11
C VAL A 155 16.33 9.31 16.63
N ASP A 156 16.28 10.37 15.85
CA ASP A 156 16.81 11.67 16.22
C ASP A 156 16.14 12.07 17.54
N ARG A 157 16.95 12.23 18.59
CA ARG A 157 16.52 12.40 20.00
C ARG A 157 15.79 13.74 20.26
N GLY A 158 15.25 14.37 19.23
CA GLY A 158 14.93 15.80 19.21
C GLY A 158 13.45 16.17 19.13
N ILE A 159 12.50 15.23 19.04
CA ILE A 159 11.07 15.58 19.00
C ILE A 159 10.41 15.26 20.35
N VAL A 160 10.86 15.92 21.43
CA VAL A 160 10.03 16.10 22.65
C VAL A 160 9.47 17.51 22.56
N LEU A 161 8.27 17.63 22.00
CA LEU A 161 7.60 18.91 21.77
C LEU A 161 6.70 19.22 22.98
N ASN A 162 7.13 20.10 23.88
CA ASN A 162 6.38 20.58 25.05
C ASN A 162 6.21 19.58 26.22
N PRO A 163 6.06 20.08 27.47
CA PRO A 163 5.52 19.33 28.62
C PRO A 163 4.28 18.46 28.33
N SER A 164 3.37 18.88 27.45
CA SER A 164 2.18 18.08 27.13
C SER A 164 2.49 16.75 26.43
N SER A 165 3.44 16.72 25.48
CA SER A 165 3.87 15.44 24.88
C SER A 165 4.75 14.64 25.83
N ALA A 166 5.59 15.32 26.63
CA ALA A 166 6.42 14.68 27.63
C ALA A 166 5.60 13.91 28.68
N ALA A 167 4.50 14.49 29.16
CA ALA A 167 3.58 13.84 30.09
C ALA A 167 2.93 12.59 29.48
N LEU A 168 2.48 12.66 28.22
CA LEU A 168 1.92 11.50 27.49
C LEU A 168 2.96 10.39 27.31
N ILE A 169 4.19 10.75 26.95
CA ILE A 169 5.30 9.79 26.82
C ILE A 169 5.61 9.14 28.16
N GLU A 170 5.68 9.91 29.25
CA GLU A 170 5.95 9.38 30.60
C GLU A 170 4.84 8.43 31.06
N GLN A 171 3.57 8.76 30.79
CA GLN A 171 2.44 7.87 31.07
C GLN A 171 2.51 6.58 30.25
N ALA A 172 2.78 6.70 28.94
CA ALA A 172 2.97 5.55 28.06
C ALA A 172 4.13 4.66 28.52
N MET A 173 5.27 5.25 28.91
CA MET A 173 6.42 4.52 29.45
C MET A 173 6.04 3.76 30.72
N ARG A 174 5.33 4.39 31.67
CA ARG A 174 4.86 3.71 32.89
C ARG A 174 3.96 2.51 32.55
N ALA A 175 3.05 2.66 31.58
CA ALA A 175 2.20 1.56 31.12
C ALA A 175 3.01 0.41 30.53
N VAL A 176 4.00 0.69 29.68
CA VAL A 176 4.88 -0.34 29.09
C VAL A 176 5.63 -1.12 30.17
N HIS A 177 6.18 -0.45 31.19
CA HIS A 177 6.87 -1.13 32.29
C HIS A 177 5.96 -2.06 33.11
N LEU A 178 4.66 -1.75 33.17
CA LEU A 178 3.64 -2.57 33.82
C LEU A 178 3.04 -3.65 32.90
N GLY A 179 3.49 -3.74 31.64
CA GLY A 179 2.92 -4.65 30.65
C GLY A 179 1.49 -4.29 30.22
N ILE A 180 1.10 -3.03 30.42
CA ILE A 180 -0.23 -2.51 30.08
C ILE A 180 -0.23 -2.07 28.60
N ARG A 181 -1.37 -2.31 27.95
CA ARG A 181 -1.60 -1.92 26.54
C ARG A 181 -2.06 -0.47 26.47
N VAL A 182 -1.60 0.23 25.46
CA VAL A 182 -1.85 1.66 25.28
C VAL A 182 -2.63 1.89 23.99
N LEU A 183 -3.78 2.55 24.12
CA LEU A 183 -4.58 3.10 23.03
C LEU A 183 -4.31 4.60 22.92
N ILE A 184 -3.87 5.05 21.76
CA ILE A 184 -3.58 6.45 21.45
C ILE A 184 -4.71 6.99 20.57
N VAL A 185 -5.46 7.96 21.07
CA VAL A 185 -6.57 8.60 20.38
C VAL A 185 -6.16 9.99 19.94
N GLY A 186 -6.52 10.38 18.73
CA GLY A 186 -6.27 11.74 18.23
C GLY A 186 -6.44 11.83 16.72
N GLU A 187 -6.45 13.05 16.21
CA GLU A 187 -6.66 13.32 14.78
C GLU A 187 -5.54 12.75 13.90
N SER A 188 -5.84 12.60 12.60
CA SER A 188 -4.82 12.17 11.63
C SER A 188 -3.70 13.22 11.56
N GLY A 189 -2.45 12.77 11.52
CA GLY A 189 -1.28 13.66 11.48
C GLY A 189 -0.88 14.29 12.82
N ALA A 190 -1.54 13.99 13.95
CA ALA A 190 -1.22 14.56 15.26
C ALA A 190 0.06 14.00 15.94
N GLY A 191 0.77 13.05 15.31
CA GLY A 191 2.01 12.49 15.86
C GLY A 191 1.86 11.23 16.72
N LYS A 192 0.71 10.53 16.65
CA LYS A 192 0.45 9.28 17.40
C LYS A 192 1.53 8.22 17.20
N THR A 193 1.99 8.03 15.95
CA THR A 193 3.03 7.08 15.60
C THR A 193 4.37 7.43 16.23
N GLU A 194 4.70 8.73 16.31
CA GLU A 194 5.97 9.20 16.86
C GLU A 194 6.04 8.95 18.37
N ILE A 195 4.94 9.18 19.09
CA ILE A 195 4.84 8.85 20.52
C ILE A 195 5.13 7.36 20.74
N ALA A 196 4.53 6.47 19.97
CA ALA A 196 4.75 5.04 20.11
C ALA A 196 6.19 4.62 19.78
N ARG A 197 6.80 5.19 18.72
CA ARG A 197 8.21 4.94 18.36
C ARG A 197 9.16 5.42 19.45
N GLN A 198 8.92 6.60 19.99
CA GLN A 198 9.76 7.17 21.04
C GLN A 198 9.69 6.34 22.33
N VAL A 199 8.49 5.96 22.74
CA VAL A 199 8.31 5.09 23.92
C VAL A 199 8.97 3.74 23.70
N HIS A 200 8.84 3.13 22.51
CA HIS A 200 9.55 1.89 22.18
C HIS A 200 11.07 2.05 22.28
N ALA A 201 11.64 3.10 21.68
CA ALA A 201 13.07 3.37 21.72
C ALA A 201 13.59 3.58 23.15
N MET A 202 12.81 4.24 24.01
CA MET A 202 13.17 4.49 25.41
C MET A 202 12.99 3.27 26.32
N THR A 203 12.11 2.32 26.00
CA THR A 203 11.75 1.20 26.89
C THR A 203 12.37 -0.13 26.49
N LEU A 204 12.38 -0.45 25.19
CA LEU A 204 12.84 -1.74 24.65
C LEU A 204 14.17 -1.61 23.89
N GLY A 205 14.55 -0.39 23.54
CA GLY A 205 15.77 -0.07 22.81
C GLY A 205 15.68 -0.35 21.31
N SER A 206 16.56 0.33 20.56
CA SER A 206 16.64 0.32 19.09
C SER A 206 16.83 -1.05 18.42
N ASN A 207 17.25 -2.07 19.18
CA ASN A 207 17.57 -3.40 18.64
C ASN A 207 16.39 -4.38 18.64
N ARG A 208 15.25 -4.01 19.25
CA ARG A 208 14.03 -4.82 19.24
C ARG A 208 13.17 -4.46 18.04
N PRO A 209 12.38 -5.42 17.49
CA PRO A 209 11.54 -5.10 16.35
C PRO A 209 10.43 -4.13 16.76
N PHE A 210 10.26 -3.06 15.97
CA PHE A 210 9.07 -2.21 15.98
C PHE A 210 8.30 -2.46 14.69
N ILE A 211 7.21 -3.23 14.78
CA ILE A 211 6.36 -3.53 13.63
C ILE A 211 5.20 -2.54 13.64
N HIS A 212 5.29 -1.53 12.78
CA HIS A 212 4.21 -0.61 12.49
C HIS A 212 3.24 -1.27 11.52
N VAL A 213 1.94 -1.22 11.78
CA VAL A 213 0.91 -1.73 10.88
C VAL A 213 -0.19 -0.68 10.73
N ASN A 214 -0.30 -0.09 9.55
CA ASN A 214 -1.46 0.74 9.23
C ASN A 214 -2.60 -0.17 8.75
N CYS A 215 -3.61 -0.35 9.59
CA CYS A 215 -4.73 -1.26 9.32
C CYS A 215 -5.56 -0.82 8.10
N ALA A 216 -5.63 0.48 7.82
CA ALA A 216 -6.53 1.04 6.82
C ALA A 216 -6.13 0.81 5.37
N GLY A 217 -4.91 0.35 5.10
CA GLY A 217 -4.62 -0.08 3.72
C GLY A 217 -3.89 -1.38 3.59
N ILE A 218 -4.08 -2.26 4.58
CA ILE A 218 -4.13 -3.68 4.25
C ILE A 218 -5.52 -3.98 3.69
N PRO A 219 -5.63 -4.48 2.45
CA PRO A 219 -6.93 -4.87 1.90
C PRO A 219 -7.63 -5.89 2.80
N GLU A 220 -8.95 -5.75 2.97
CA GLU A 220 -9.74 -6.63 3.85
C GLU A 220 -9.51 -8.12 3.57
N SER A 221 -9.45 -8.50 2.30
CA SER A 221 -9.22 -9.90 1.87
C SER A 221 -7.84 -10.46 2.25
N LEU A 222 -6.85 -9.59 2.48
CA LEU A 222 -5.48 -9.96 2.83
C LEU A 222 -5.19 -9.79 4.31
N PHE A 223 -6.02 -9.02 5.04
CA PHE A 223 -5.78 -8.64 6.44
C PHE A 223 -5.44 -9.83 7.32
N GLU A 224 -6.23 -10.90 7.25
CA GLU A 224 -6.01 -12.09 8.08
C GLU A 224 -4.65 -12.76 7.76
N SER A 225 -4.34 -12.90 6.47
CA SER A 225 -3.13 -13.58 6.00
C SER A 225 -1.86 -12.78 6.28
N GLU A 226 -1.92 -11.45 6.26
CA GLU A 226 -0.81 -10.55 6.61
C GLU A 226 -0.61 -10.50 8.12
N MET A 227 -1.69 -10.27 8.88
CA MET A 227 -1.61 -10.09 10.33
C MET A 227 -1.19 -11.38 11.06
N PHE A 228 -1.82 -12.51 10.72
CA PHE A 228 -1.63 -13.79 11.42
C PHE A 228 -0.73 -14.77 10.67
N GLY A 229 -0.44 -14.53 9.39
CA GLY A 229 0.30 -15.47 8.57
C GLY A 229 -0.53 -16.67 8.14
N TYR A 230 0.05 -17.52 7.31
CA TYR A 230 -0.63 -18.70 6.78
C TYR A 230 0.31 -19.91 6.66
N ALA A 231 -0.24 -21.11 6.79
CA ALA A 231 0.47 -22.36 6.59
C ALA A 231 0.60 -22.71 5.10
N ALA A 232 1.56 -23.55 4.75
CA ALA A 232 1.71 -24.03 3.37
C ALA A 232 0.41 -24.68 2.88
N GLY A 233 -0.05 -24.31 1.68
CA GLY A 233 -1.24 -24.89 1.06
C GLY A 233 -2.57 -24.49 1.69
N SER A 234 -2.63 -23.42 2.49
CA SER A 234 -3.86 -22.97 3.16
C SER A 234 -4.95 -22.45 2.22
N PHE A 235 -4.60 -21.95 1.03
CA PHE A 235 -5.52 -21.46 0.01
C PHE A 235 -4.85 -21.45 -1.39
N THR A 236 -5.62 -21.25 -2.44
CA THR A 236 -5.13 -21.17 -3.83
C THR A 236 -4.19 -19.97 -4.01
N GLY A 237 -2.91 -20.21 -4.30
CA GLY A 237 -1.87 -19.17 -4.38
C GLY A 237 -1.05 -18.98 -3.10
N ALA A 238 -1.32 -19.74 -2.04
CA ALA A 238 -0.46 -19.76 -0.86
C ALA A 238 0.94 -20.29 -1.23
N LEU A 239 1.98 -19.64 -0.72
CA LEU A 239 3.35 -20.13 -0.87
C LEU A 239 3.49 -21.54 -0.26
N ASN A 240 4.20 -22.43 -0.96
CA ASN A 240 4.47 -23.80 -0.50
C ASN A 240 5.23 -23.87 0.83
N ARG A 241 5.80 -22.75 1.31
CA ARG A 241 6.48 -22.65 2.61
C ARG A 241 5.62 -21.97 3.68
N GLY A 242 4.43 -21.48 3.34
CA GLY A 242 3.65 -20.57 4.17
C GLY A 242 4.29 -19.19 4.31
N LYS A 243 3.67 -18.33 5.12
CA LYS A 243 4.15 -16.97 5.43
C LYS A 243 3.98 -16.68 6.92
N LYS A 244 4.97 -16.05 7.54
CA LYS A 244 4.88 -15.53 8.91
C LYS A 244 4.02 -14.26 8.91
N GLY A 245 3.13 -14.12 9.90
CA GLY A 245 2.33 -12.92 10.08
C GLY A 245 3.09 -11.78 10.74
N LEU A 246 2.53 -10.58 10.68
CA LEU A 246 3.05 -9.36 11.31
C LEU A 246 3.16 -9.49 12.83
N ILE A 247 2.19 -10.16 13.47
CA ILE A 247 2.25 -10.40 14.91
C ILE A 247 3.46 -11.27 15.27
N GLU A 248 3.74 -12.32 14.49
CA GLU A 248 4.93 -13.15 14.70
C GLU A 248 6.24 -12.42 14.41
N ALA A 249 6.23 -11.44 13.51
CA ALA A 249 7.39 -10.60 13.22
C ALA A 249 7.70 -9.63 14.37
N ALA A 250 6.69 -9.25 15.16
CA ALA A 250 6.82 -8.38 16.33
C ALA A 250 7.27 -9.12 17.60
N ASP A 251 7.53 -10.43 17.54
CA ASP A 251 7.91 -11.25 18.68
C ASP A 251 9.12 -10.65 19.42
N LYS A 252 8.97 -10.49 20.74
CA LYS A 252 9.92 -9.86 21.67
C LYS A 252 10.19 -8.38 21.40
N GLY A 253 9.31 -7.70 20.68
CA GLY A 253 9.36 -6.26 20.44
C GLY A 253 8.00 -5.61 20.57
N THR A 254 7.71 -4.65 19.69
CA THR A 254 6.48 -3.86 19.71
C THR A 254 5.68 -4.06 18.43
N LEU A 255 4.38 -4.26 18.58
CA LEU A 255 3.39 -4.15 17.51
C LEU A 255 2.64 -2.84 17.71
N PHE A 256 2.71 -1.95 16.74
CA PHE A 256 1.92 -0.73 16.69
C PHE A 256 0.85 -0.89 15.62
N LEU A 257 -0.41 -0.90 16.04
CA LEU A 257 -1.56 -0.94 15.13
C LEU A 257 -2.09 0.48 14.95
N ASP A 258 -1.85 1.09 13.79
CA ASP A 258 -2.46 2.36 13.43
C ASP A 258 -3.85 2.13 12.80
N GLU A 259 -4.72 3.12 12.99
CA GLU A 259 -6.09 3.10 12.47
C GLU A 259 -6.87 1.82 12.83
N VAL A 260 -6.82 1.39 14.10
CA VAL A 260 -7.45 0.13 14.55
C VAL A 260 -8.96 0.05 14.34
N GLY A 261 -9.63 1.20 14.13
CA GLY A 261 -11.04 1.23 13.73
C GLY A 261 -11.29 0.60 12.36
N GLU A 262 -10.28 0.50 11.49
CA GLU A 262 -10.39 -0.06 10.15
C GLU A 262 -10.15 -1.58 10.09
N ILE A 263 -9.99 -2.24 11.25
CA ILE A 263 -9.82 -3.70 11.30
C ILE A 263 -11.12 -4.40 10.88
N PRO A 264 -11.09 -5.29 9.87
CA PRO A 264 -12.28 -6.03 9.44
C PRO A 264 -12.94 -6.81 10.58
N LEU A 265 -14.27 -6.74 10.67
CA LEU A 265 -15.03 -7.31 11.79
C LEU A 265 -14.76 -8.80 12.03
N HIS A 266 -14.59 -9.58 10.96
CA HIS A 266 -14.28 -11.01 11.04
C HIS A 266 -12.87 -11.27 11.62
N CYS A 267 -11.92 -10.37 11.40
CA CYS A 267 -10.56 -10.43 11.95
C CYS A 267 -10.49 -10.00 13.42
N GLN A 268 -11.43 -9.17 13.89
CA GLN A 268 -11.45 -8.66 15.27
C GLN A 268 -11.54 -9.80 16.30
N ALA A 269 -12.31 -10.86 16.02
CA ALA A 269 -12.43 -12.02 16.91
C ALA A 269 -11.10 -12.78 17.06
N LYS A 270 -10.34 -12.90 15.97
CA LYS A 270 -9.04 -13.57 15.97
C LYS A 270 -7.97 -12.73 16.68
N LEU A 271 -8.01 -11.41 16.50
CA LEU A 271 -7.15 -10.48 17.23
C LEU A 271 -7.45 -10.54 18.74
N LEU A 272 -8.72 -10.52 19.13
CA LEU A 272 -9.14 -10.67 20.52
C LEU A 272 -8.57 -11.95 21.14
N LYS A 273 -8.73 -13.09 20.48
CA LYS A 273 -8.20 -14.38 20.94
C LYS A 273 -6.68 -14.33 21.14
N PHE A 274 -5.95 -13.72 20.21
CA PHE A 274 -4.51 -13.50 20.37
C PHE A 274 -4.18 -12.63 21.60
N LEU A 275 -4.94 -11.55 21.82
CA LEU A 275 -4.76 -10.66 22.96
C LEU A 275 -5.18 -11.29 24.30
N GLU A 276 -5.90 -12.41 24.31
CA GLU A 276 -6.24 -13.16 25.51
C GLU A 276 -5.18 -14.23 25.80
N ASP A 277 -4.87 -15.05 24.81
CA ASP A 277 -4.04 -16.26 24.99
C ASP A 277 -2.53 -16.01 24.82
N GLY A 278 -2.17 -14.92 24.13
CA GLY A 278 -0.80 -14.66 23.65
C GLY A 278 -0.33 -15.64 22.58
N VAL A 279 -1.26 -16.37 21.95
CA VAL A 279 -0.98 -17.41 20.95
C VAL A 279 -1.50 -16.98 19.58
N VAL A 280 -0.61 -16.95 18.60
CA VAL A 280 -0.93 -16.67 17.20
C VAL A 280 -1.18 -17.98 16.47
N GLN A 281 -2.33 -18.09 15.81
CA GLN A 281 -2.66 -19.23 14.95
C GLN A 281 -2.69 -18.77 13.48
N ARG A 282 -1.80 -19.34 12.66
CA ARG A 282 -1.75 -19.07 11.22
C ARG A 282 -3.01 -19.60 10.54
N VAL A 283 -3.42 -18.97 9.45
CA VAL A 283 -4.51 -19.45 8.59
C VAL A 283 -4.18 -20.86 8.09
N GLY A 284 -5.12 -21.79 8.25
CA GLY A 284 -4.96 -23.19 7.86
C GLY A 284 -4.05 -24.03 8.78
N ALA A 285 -3.47 -23.45 9.84
CA ALA A 285 -2.68 -24.21 10.80
C ALA A 285 -3.53 -24.75 11.95
N THR A 286 -3.25 -25.97 12.39
CA THR A 286 -3.85 -26.57 13.60
C THR A 286 -3.11 -26.20 14.89
N GLY A 287 -1.83 -25.84 14.79
CA GLY A 287 -1.00 -25.39 15.91
C GLY A 287 -0.89 -23.88 16.02
N GLY A 288 -0.80 -23.38 17.26
CA GLY A 288 -0.52 -21.98 17.56
C GLY A 288 0.92 -21.76 18.07
N ARG A 289 1.44 -20.56 17.89
CA ARG A 289 2.75 -20.12 18.42
C ARG A 289 2.54 -19.04 19.48
N ARG A 290 3.10 -19.24 20.67
CA ARG A 290 3.11 -18.19 21.69
C ARG A 290 4.09 -17.08 21.29
N VAL A 291 3.62 -15.84 21.35
CA VAL A 291 4.36 -14.63 20.99
C VAL A 291 4.25 -13.65 22.15
N SER A 292 5.34 -12.96 22.48
CA SER A 292 5.35 -11.93 23.52
C SER A 292 5.63 -10.58 22.86
N ILE A 293 4.65 -9.67 22.91
CA ILE A 293 4.76 -8.34 22.30
C ILE A 293 4.31 -7.25 23.28
N GLN A 294 4.89 -6.07 23.14
CA GLN A 294 4.28 -4.83 23.62
C GLN A 294 3.31 -4.32 22.56
N LEU A 295 2.05 -4.05 22.93
CA LEU A 295 1.04 -3.55 21.99
C LEU A 295 0.79 -2.07 22.21
N PHE A 296 0.88 -1.31 21.12
CA PHE A 296 0.30 0.01 20.99
C PHE A 296 -0.79 -0.03 19.92
N SER A 297 -1.85 0.74 20.12
CA SER A 297 -2.93 0.90 19.15
C SER A 297 -3.26 2.36 18.99
N ALA A 298 -3.64 2.78 17.80
CA ALA A 298 -3.99 4.17 17.52
C ALA A 298 -5.25 4.28 16.65
N THR A 299 -6.04 5.32 16.88
CA THR A 299 -7.26 5.61 16.11
C THR A 299 -7.60 7.10 16.17
N ASN A 300 -8.27 7.58 15.13
CA ASN A 300 -8.96 8.88 15.10
C ASN A 300 -10.49 8.74 15.22
N ARG A 301 -11.01 7.49 15.21
CA ARG A 301 -12.44 7.19 15.31
C ARG A 301 -12.83 6.84 16.75
N ASP A 302 -14.07 7.16 17.11
CA ASP A 302 -14.66 6.73 18.37
C ASP A 302 -15.05 5.23 18.31
N LEU A 303 -14.24 4.39 18.94
CA LEU A 303 -14.46 2.94 18.96
C LEU A 303 -15.69 2.53 19.79
N LEU A 304 -16.09 3.33 20.79
CA LEU A 304 -17.30 3.06 21.58
C LEU A 304 -18.54 3.28 20.73
N ASP A 305 -18.58 4.34 19.94
CA ASP A 305 -19.68 4.59 19.00
C ASP A 305 -19.71 3.55 17.87
N MET A 306 -18.55 3.17 17.33
CA MET A 306 -18.46 2.06 16.38
C MET A 306 -18.93 0.73 16.99
N SER A 307 -18.76 0.54 18.29
CA SER A 307 -19.29 -0.62 18.99
C SER A 307 -20.81 -0.60 19.10
N ARG A 308 -21.42 0.58 19.24
CA ARG A 308 -22.89 0.73 19.25
C ARG A 308 -23.51 0.44 17.89
N SER A 309 -22.80 0.77 16.80
CA SER A 309 -23.26 0.50 15.43
C SER A 309 -22.91 -0.91 14.92
N GLY A 310 -22.21 -1.73 15.71
CA GLY A 310 -21.81 -3.09 15.33
C GLY A 310 -20.60 -3.18 14.39
N ALA A 311 -19.96 -2.04 14.08
CA ALA A 311 -18.75 -1.99 13.25
C ALA A 311 -17.47 -2.39 14.01
N PHE A 312 -17.51 -2.34 15.35
CA PHE A 312 -16.40 -2.75 16.20
C PHE A 312 -16.88 -3.60 17.38
N ARG A 313 -16.12 -4.61 17.78
CA ARG A 313 -16.51 -5.44 18.91
C ARG A 313 -16.17 -4.77 20.24
N LYS A 314 -17.15 -4.73 21.14
CA LYS A 314 -17.02 -4.14 22.48
C LYS A 314 -15.94 -4.83 23.34
N ASP A 315 -15.82 -6.15 23.22
CA ASP A 315 -14.84 -6.94 23.95
C ASP A 315 -13.40 -6.60 23.53
N LEU A 316 -13.15 -6.49 22.22
CA LEU A 316 -11.87 -6.06 21.68
C LEU A 316 -11.50 -4.64 22.13
N TYR A 317 -12.47 -3.71 22.16
CA TYR A 317 -12.24 -2.34 22.64
C TYR A 317 -11.65 -2.33 24.04
N TYR A 318 -12.25 -3.02 25.01
CA TYR A 318 -11.72 -3.06 26.39
C TYR A 318 -10.37 -3.76 26.48
N ARG A 319 -10.09 -4.70 25.56
CA ARG A 319 -8.84 -5.45 25.55
C ARG A 319 -7.68 -4.67 24.92
N LEU A 320 -7.98 -3.66 24.09
CA LEU A 320 -7.03 -2.68 23.53
C LEU A 320 -6.85 -1.46 24.44
N SER A 321 -7.94 -0.97 25.03
CA SER A 321 -8.03 0.30 25.76
C SER A 321 -7.74 0.17 27.26
N SER A 322 -6.62 -0.46 27.64
CA SER A 322 -6.24 -0.58 29.07
C SER A 322 -5.73 0.74 29.65
N LEU A 323 -4.98 1.52 28.85
CA LEU A 323 -4.69 2.93 29.08
C LEU A 323 -5.01 3.70 27.80
N THR A 324 -5.76 4.79 27.91
CA THR A 324 -6.08 5.67 26.78
C THR A 324 -5.32 6.98 26.90
N LEU A 325 -4.55 7.32 25.87
CA LEU A 325 -3.82 8.57 25.76
C LEU A 325 -4.44 9.42 24.65
N THR A 326 -4.89 10.62 24.98
CA THR A 326 -5.46 11.55 24.00
C THR A 326 -4.40 12.54 23.55
N VAL A 327 -4.08 12.52 22.26
CA VAL A 327 -3.17 13.47 21.62
C VAL A 327 -3.98 14.66 21.12
N PRO A 328 -3.73 15.88 21.62
CA PRO A 328 -4.45 17.07 21.19
C PRO A 328 -4.13 17.41 19.73
N ALA A 329 -5.06 18.11 19.08
CA ALA A 329 -4.80 18.64 17.74
C ALA A 329 -3.77 19.79 17.81
N LEU A 330 -3.09 20.06 16.70
CA LEU A 330 -2.05 21.09 16.66
C LEU A 330 -2.61 22.50 16.94
N ARG A 331 -3.85 22.78 16.50
CA ARG A 331 -4.57 24.02 16.83
C ARG A 331 -4.88 24.22 18.32
N GLU A 332 -4.88 23.15 19.11
CA GLU A 332 -5.06 23.22 20.57
C GLU A 332 -3.73 23.49 21.28
N THR A 333 -2.61 23.41 20.55
CA THR A 333 -1.25 23.55 21.05
C THR A 333 -0.43 24.54 20.21
N ARG A 334 -1.01 25.70 19.86
CA ARG A 334 -0.40 26.69 18.95
C ARG A 334 0.98 27.19 19.39
N ASP A 335 1.25 27.20 20.70
CA ASP A 335 2.55 27.58 21.26
C ASP A 335 3.69 26.67 20.76
N LEU A 336 3.38 25.47 20.25
CA LEU A 336 4.35 24.55 19.65
C LEU A 336 4.76 24.87 18.22
N ILE A 337 3.93 25.61 17.51
CA ILE A 337 4.11 25.85 16.07
C ILE A 337 5.50 26.46 15.76
N PRO A 338 5.99 27.48 16.49
CA PRO A 338 7.30 28.08 16.18
C PRO A 338 8.47 27.09 16.31
N ASP A 339 8.47 26.25 17.34
CA ASP A 339 9.51 25.24 17.56
C ASP A 339 9.47 24.15 16.51
N LEU A 340 8.27 23.64 16.20
CA LEU A 340 8.06 22.67 15.13
C LEU A 340 8.55 23.18 13.78
N VAL A 341 8.17 24.40 13.42
CA VAL A 341 8.58 25.04 12.17
C VAL A 341 10.10 25.16 12.10
N ARG A 342 10.75 25.62 13.19
CA ARG A 342 12.22 25.70 13.26
C ARG A 342 12.88 24.35 13.03
N ILE A 343 12.38 23.28 13.65
CA ILE A 343 12.90 21.91 13.49
C ILE A 343 12.80 21.46 12.02
N PHE A 344 11.64 21.63 11.40
CA PHE A 344 11.44 21.20 10.01
C PHE A 344 12.27 22.01 9.02
N VAL A 345 12.37 23.33 9.19
CA VAL A 345 13.24 24.19 8.38
C VAL A 345 14.70 23.78 8.53
N ALA A 346 15.18 23.59 9.75
CA ALA A 346 16.55 23.15 10.01
C ALA A 346 16.85 21.79 9.35
N ARG A 347 15.90 20.84 9.42
CA ARG A 347 16.01 19.52 8.79
C ARG A 347 16.11 19.61 7.27
N LEU A 348 15.32 20.47 6.64
CA LEU A 348 15.37 20.67 5.19
C LEU A 348 16.68 21.35 4.78
N ASN A 349 17.09 22.38 5.51
CA ASN A 349 18.33 23.11 5.23
C ASN A 349 19.58 22.22 5.37
N ALA A 350 19.57 21.21 6.25
CA ALA A 350 20.69 20.27 6.39
C ALA A 350 21.00 19.47 5.12
N ARG A 351 20.08 19.43 4.15
CA ARG A 351 20.22 18.67 2.88
C ARG A 351 20.33 19.59 1.66
N ARG A 352 20.47 20.91 1.85
CA ARG A 352 20.44 21.91 0.79
C ARG A 352 21.74 22.71 0.73
N ASP A 353 22.17 23.03 -0.48
CA ASP A 353 23.28 23.95 -0.71
C ASP A 353 22.89 25.41 -0.38
N ARG A 354 21.63 25.76 -0.61
CA ARG A 354 21.06 27.07 -0.31
C ARG A 354 19.98 26.94 0.77
N PRO A 355 20.27 27.36 2.02
CA PRO A 355 19.28 27.33 3.08
C PRO A 355 18.24 28.42 2.89
N PHE A 356 17.03 28.19 3.39
CA PHE A 356 15.98 29.20 3.47
C PHE A 356 15.60 29.51 4.93
N SER A 357 15.02 30.68 5.14
CA SER A 357 14.47 31.15 6.40
C SER A 357 13.08 31.75 6.17
N LEU A 358 12.31 31.91 7.24
CA LEU A 358 10.96 32.46 7.21
C LEU A 358 11.00 33.89 7.74
N ASP A 359 10.31 34.81 7.08
CA ASP A 359 10.10 36.14 7.66
C ASP A 359 9.04 36.11 8.77
N ALA A 360 8.91 37.24 9.48
CA ALA A 360 7.97 37.36 10.59
C ALA A 360 6.50 37.27 10.17
N ALA A 361 6.19 37.63 8.92
CA ALA A 361 4.83 37.64 8.39
C ALA A 361 4.38 36.20 8.06
N CYS A 362 5.24 35.46 7.35
CA CYS A 362 5.09 34.04 7.08
C CYS A 362 4.94 33.23 8.37
N MET A 363 5.82 33.45 9.37
CA MET A 363 5.72 32.76 10.66
C MET A 363 4.38 33.06 11.37
N ARG A 364 3.91 34.30 11.33
CA ARG A 364 2.62 34.68 11.94
C ARG A 364 1.46 33.93 11.29
N ARG A 365 1.42 33.85 9.95
CA ARG A 365 0.41 33.08 9.22
C ARG A 365 0.44 31.60 9.58
N LEU A 366 1.63 31.03 9.71
CA LEU A 366 1.80 29.64 10.14
C LEU A 366 1.28 29.42 11.57
N ILE A 367 1.41 30.37 12.49
CA ILE A 367 0.88 30.25 13.86
C ILE A 367 -0.66 30.36 13.89
N GLU A 368 -1.24 31.20 13.03
CA GLU A 368 -2.69 31.45 13.00
C GLU A 368 -3.48 30.33 12.31
N TYR A 369 -2.83 29.53 11.45
CA TYR A 369 -3.46 28.46 10.70
C TYR A 369 -3.89 27.28 11.60
N ASP A 370 -5.04 26.67 11.30
CA ASP A 370 -5.65 25.63 12.13
C ASP A 370 -5.10 24.22 11.91
N TYR A 371 -4.35 23.99 10.83
CA TYR A 371 -3.78 22.69 10.48
C TYR A 371 -4.78 21.52 10.56
N PRO A 372 -5.82 21.45 9.71
CA PRO A 372 -6.72 20.28 9.65
C PRO A 372 -5.98 18.94 9.45
N GLY A 373 -4.81 18.93 8.82
CA GLY A 373 -3.93 17.76 8.68
C GLY A 373 -2.81 17.69 9.73
N ASN A 374 -2.88 18.49 10.79
CA ASN A 374 -1.95 18.55 11.92
C ASN A 374 -0.47 18.66 11.46
N ILE A 375 0.45 17.95 12.12
CA ILE A 375 1.90 18.03 11.88
C ILE A 375 2.25 17.60 10.46
N ARG A 376 1.49 16.65 9.86
CA ARG A 376 1.71 16.21 8.48
C ARG A 376 1.48 17.34 7.48
N GLU A 377 0.41 18.11 7.67
CA GLU A 377 0.14 19.27 6.83
C GLU A 377 1.17 20.38 7.04
N MET A 378 1.58 20.64 8.28
CA MET A 378 2.66 21.58 8.57
C MET A 378 3.94 21.22 7.82
N GLN A 379 4.34 19.95 7.85
CA GLN A 379 5.51 19.49 7.13
C GLN A 379 5.37 19.75 5.63
N ASN A 380 4.21 19.44 5.03
CA ASN A 380 3.95 19.70 3.61
C ASN A 380 4.02 21.20 3.27
N ILE A 381 3.50 22.07 4.12
CA ILE A 381 3.57 23.53 3.93
C ILE A 381 5.03 24.00 3.96
N ILE A 382 5.84 23.49 4.88
CA ILE A 382 7.26 23.88 4.99
C ILE A 382 8.07 23.34 3.81
N GLU A 383 7.79 22.10 3.37
CA GLU A 383 8.39 21.54 2.15
C GLU A 383 8.02 22.36 0.91
N HIS A 384 6.77 22.82 0.81
CA HIS A 384 6.34 23.73 -0.25
C HIS A 384 7.12 25.06 -0.22
N LEU A 385 7.29 25.67 0.95
CA LEU A 385 8.07 26.91 1.09
C LEU A 385 9.53 26.72 0.65
N ALA A 386 10.13 25.56 0.98
CA ALA A 386 11.47 25.20 0.55
C ALA A 386 11.61 24.99 -0.98
N VAL A 387 10.50 24.71 -1.68
CA VAL A 387 10.48 24.64 -3.15
C VAL A 387 10.30 26.03 -3.76
N MET A 388 9.49 26.88 -3.14
CA MET A 388 9.10 28.17 -3.70
C MET A 388 10.13 29.29 -3.48
N CYS A 389 11.02 29.16 -2.50
CA CYS A 389 11.96 30.22 -2.15
C CYS A 389 13.35 29.67 -1.82
N ASP A 390 14.37 30.29 -2.40
CA ASP A 390 15.75 30.24 -1.90
C ASP A 390 16.04 31.54 -1.14
N GLY A 391 16.37 31.46 0.14
CA GLY A 391 16.62 32.64 0.98
C GLY A 391 15.45 32.94 1.93
N LEU A 392 14.79 34.10 1.81
CA LEU A 392 13.78 34.55 2.77
C LEU A 392 12.36 34.33 2.24
N ALA A 393 11.64 33.37 2.81
CA ALA A 393 10.26 33.07 2.48
C ALA A 393 9.29 34.00 3.24
N GLY A 394 8.57 34.84 2.50
CA GLY A 394 7.45 35.65 2.98
C GLY A 394 6.06 35.03 2.77
N GLU A 395 5.00 35.77 3.12
CA GLU A 395 3.59 35.30 3.00
C GLU A 395 3.24 34.85 1.58
N ASP A 396 3.73 35.54 0.55
CA ASP A 396 3.40 35.25 -0.85
C ASP A 396 3.84 33.87 -1.35
N HIS A 397 4.74 33.20 -0.62
CA HIS A 397 5.22 31.85 -0.94
C HIS A 397 4.37 30.75 -0.28
N LEU A 398 3.44 31.10 0.62
CA LEU A 398 2.57 30.13 1.28
C LEU A 398 1.55 29.53 0.28
N PRO A 399 1.13 28.28 0.51
CA PRO A 399 0.04 27.70 -0.26
C PRO A 399 -1.25 28.52 -0.17
N ALA A 400 -2.03 28.58 -1.24
CA ALA A 400 -3.30 29.31 -1.28
C ALA A 400 -4.30 28.87 -0.19
N SER A 401 -4.24 27.62 0.27
CA SER A 401 -5.05 27.11 1.38
C SER A 401 -4.76 27.80 2.71
N VAL A 402 -3.51 28.21 2.96
CA VAL A 402 -3.10 28.93 4.16
C VAL A 402 -3.47 30.41 4.04
N LEU A 403 -3.33 30.98 2.85
CA LEU A 403 -3.67 32.38 2.57
C LEU A 403 -5.17 32.67 2.62
N SER A 404 -6.01 31.73 2.17
CA SER A 404 -7.48 31.87 2.11
C SER A 404 -8.19 31.60 3.45
N ALA A 405 -7.55 30.90 4.39
CA ALA A 405 -8.17 30.56 5.67
C ALA A 405 -8.45 31.79 6.55
N THR A 406 -7.73 32.91 6.35
CA THR A 406 -7.90 34.12 7.16
C THR A 406 -9.05 35.02 6.70
N SER A 407 -9.59 34.85 5.48
CA SER A 407 -10.62 35.76 4.94
C SER A 407 -12.05 35.47 5.43
N LYS A 408 -12.26 34.47 6.30
CA LYS A 408 -13.59 34.11 6.83
C LYS A 408 -13.90 34.65 8.23
N ALA A 409 -13.00 35.42 8.83
CA ALA A 409 -13.20 36.03 10.15
C ALA A 409 -12.93 37.54 10.12
N ILE A 410 -13.84 38.31 9.50
CA ILE A 410 -14.33 39.66 9.91
C ILE A 410 -15.60 39.89 9.08
N ALA A 411 -16.73 39.39 9.56
CA ALA A 411 -18.05 39.90 9.19
C ALA A 411 -18.93 39.77 10.43
N ALA A 412 -18.65 40.65 11.41
CA ALA A 412 -19.53 40.84 12.56
C ALA A 412 -20.87 41.41 12.05
N PRO A 413 -22.03 40.92 12.53
CA PRO A 413 -23.31 41.45 12.13
C PRO A 413 -23.50 42.81 12.79
N GLN A 414 -23.50 43.89 11.99
CA GLN A 414 -23.95 45.18 12.48
C GLN A 414 -25.46 45.11 12.73
N ARG A 415 -25.84 45.23 14.00
CA ARG A 415 -27.20 45.57 14.41
C ARG A 415 -27.41 47.06 14.18
N SER A 416 -28.41 47.41 13.39
CA SER A 416 -29.19 48.63 13.56
C SER A 416 -30.62 48.38 13.08
N GLY A 417 -31.58 48.40 14.02
CA GLY A 417 -32.97 48.79 13.70
C GLY A 417 -33.00 50.27 13.30
N ILE A 418 -34.10 50.88 12.87
CA ILE A 418 -35.53 50.62 13.04
C ILE A 418 -36.30 51.43 11.95
N ASN A 419 -37.57 51.08 11.71
CA ASN A 419 -38.69 51.83 11.11
C ASN A 419 -38.89 51.64 9.59
N GLY A 420 -40.06 51.25 9.06
CA GLY A 420 -41.40 51.02 9.59
C GLY A 420 -42.30 50.38 8.52
N ALA A 421 -43.41 49.78 8.96
CA ALA A 421 -44.40 48.91 8.30
C ALA A 421 -45.16 49.50 7.07
N PRO A 422 -46.20 48.84 6.46
CA PRO A 422 -46.72 47.47 6.64
C PRO A 422 -46.99 46.65 5.33
N LEU A 423 -47.19 45.33 5.49
CA LEU A 423 -47.79 44.39 4.50
C LEU A 423 -49.32 44.66 4.36
N PRO A 424 -50.07 44.13 3.36
CA PRO A 424 -50.56 42.72 3.46
C PRO A 424 -51.09 42.00 2.17
N PHE A 425 -51.49 40.72 2.35
CA PHE A 425 -52.32 39.81 1.49
C PHE A 425 -51.75 39.35 0.13
N SER A 426 -52.02 38.18 -0.47
CA SER A 426 -52.48 36.81 -0.13
C SER A 426 -52.85 36.14 -1.48
N CYS A 427 -52.92 34.80 -1.51
CA CYS A 427 -53.65 33.94 -2.48
C CYS A 427 -52.92 33.44 -3.74
N LEU A 428 -52.64 32.13 -3.72
CA LEU A 428 -52.70 31.19 -4.86
C LEU A 428 -54.17 31.04 -5.34
N PRO A 429 -54.46 30.57 -6.58
CA PRO A 429 -54.61 29.12 -6.83
C PRO A 429 -54.28 28.58 -8.26
N GLU A 430 -53.90 27.29 -8.25
CA GLU A 430 -54.29 26.13 -9.09
C GLU A 430 -54.30 26.08 -10.63
N SER A 431 -53.69 24.98 -11.11
CA SER A 431 -54.15 23.97 -12.10
C SER A 431 -53.45 23.84 -13.47
N MET A 432 -53.01 22.59 -13.72
CA MET A 432 -52.42 21.94 -14.92
C MET A 432 -53.39 21.89 -16.13
N PRO A 433 -52.94 21.78 -17.41
CA PRO A 433 -52.41 20.51 -17.96
C PRO A 433 -51.35 20.59 -19.11
N SER A 434 -50.58 19.50 -19.27
CA SER A 434 -49.89 19.07 -20.51
C SER A 434 -50.91 18.59 -21.56
N PRO A 435 -50.66 18.53 -22.91
CA PRO A 435 -49.61 17.66 -23.48
C PRO A 435 -49.04 17.95 -24.91
N VAL A 436 -47.89 17.29 -25.20
CA VAL A 436 -47.59 16.48 -26.42
C VAL A 436 -46.95 17.08 -27.73
N LEU A 437 -45.86 16.39 -28.10
CA LEU A 437 -45.23 16.04 -29.40
C LEU A 437 -44.40 17.05 -30.23
N GLY A 438 -43.12 16.68 -30.44
CA GLY A 438 -42.30 17.10 -31.58
C GLY A 438 -40.79 16.92 -31.39
N LEU A 439 -40.23 15.75 -31.73
CA LEU A 439 -38.81 15.58 -32.11
C LEU A 439 -38.66 15.86 -33.63
N PRO A 440 -37.47 16.08 -34.24
CA PRO A 440 -36.10 16.07 -33.68
C PRO A 440 -35.18 17.21 -34.19
N ALA A 441 -33.99 17.37 -33.57
CA ALA A 441 -32.72 17.63 -34.28
C ALA A 441 -31.53 17.47 -33.31
N ILE A 442 -30.55 16.66 -33.70
CA ILE A 442 -29.27 16.48 -33.01
C ILE A 442 -28.29 17.55 -33.51
N ALA A 443 -27.66 18.31 -32.61
CA ALA A 443 -26.36 18.94 -32.84
C ALA A 443 -25.68 19.33 -31.49
N ASP A 444 -24.36 19.16 -31.47
CA ASP A 444 -23.33 19.53 -30.49
C ASP A 444 -23.15 18.75 -29.17
N PRO A 445 -22.05 17.95 -29.05
CA PRO A 445 -21.65 17.27 -27.81
C PRO A 445 -20.75 18.12 -26.87
N THR A 446 -20.67 19.44 -27.03
CA THR A 446 -19.75 20.29 -26.24
C THR A 446 -20.43 21.32 -25.32
N SER A 447 -21.76 21.31 -25.18
CA SER A 447 -22.48 22.33 -24.39
C SER A 447 -22.70 22.01 -22.90
N PHE A 448 -22.13 20.93 -22.36
CA PHE A 448 -22.41 20.51 -20.97
C PHE A 448 -21.43 20.98 -19.88
N LEU A 449 -20.47 21.86 -20.19
CA LEU A 449 -19.51 22.40 -19.20
C LEU A 449 -19.92 23.76 -18.58
N ALA A 450 -21.21 24.12 -18.61
CA ALA A 450 -21.70 25.23 -17.81
C ALA A 450 -22.06 24.76 -16.40
N ALA A 451 -21.19 25.06 -15.42
CA ALA A 451 -21.50 24.89 -14.00
C ALA A 451 -22.65 25.82 -13.60
N PRO A 452 -23.68 25.35 -12.85
CA PRO A 452 -24.65 26.25 -12.27
C PRO A 452 -24.04 26.93 -11.05
N SER A 453 -24.01 28.26 -11.09
CA SER A 453 -23.87 29.11 -9.91
C SER A 453 -25.16 29.03 -9.10
N ASN A 454 -25.16 28.21 -8.05
CA ASN A 454 -25.75 28.46 -6.73
C ASN A 454 -25.86 27.15 -5.96
N GLY A 455 -25.41 27.19 -4.70
CA GLY A 455 -25.14 26.03 -3.88
C GLY A 455 -26.37 25.20 -3.54
N GLU A 456 -26.22 23.89 -3.75
CA GLU A 456 -26.64 22.77 -2.90
C GLU A 456 -26.25 21.48 -3.64
N PHE A 457 -25.15 20.84 -3.24
CA PHE A 457 -24.78 19.53 -3.77
C PHE A 457 -25.30 18.44 -2.82
N PRO A 458 -26.22 17.56 -3.25
CA PRO A 458 -26.25 16.20 -2.74
C PRO A 458 -25.14 15.43 -3.46
N VAL A 459 -23.96 15.32 -2.84
CA VAL A 459 -22.86 14.57 -3.45
C VAL A 459 -23.22 13.09 -3.41
N ALA A 460 -23.78 12.58 -4.51
CA ALA A 460 -23.81 11.15 -4.78
C ALA A 460 -22.36 10.65 -4.72
N SER A 461 -22.12 9.53 -4.04
CA SER A 461 -20.77 8.99 -3.90
C SER A 461 -20.15 8.79 -5.28
N LEU A 462 -18.83 8.93 -5.43
CA LEU A 462 -18.09 8.55 -6.64
C LEU A 462 -18.50 7.13 -7.11
N LYS A 463 -18.84 6.26 -6.16
CA LYS A 463 -19.36 4.91 -6.41
C LYS A 463 -20.69 4.91 -7.16
N ASP A 464 -21.58 5.85 -6.88
CA ASP A 464 -22.89 5.98 -7.54
C ASP A 464 -22.74 6.58 -8.94
N GLU A 465 -21.80 7.50 -9.11
CA GLU A 465 -21.50 8.09 -10.41
C GLU A 465 -20.85 7.08 -11.36
N VAL A 466 -19.89 6.29 -10.87
CA VAL A 466 -19.30 5.16 -11.61
C VAL A 466 -20.36 4.13 -11.98
N ARG A 467 -21.27 3.79 -11.05
CA ARG A 467 -22.39 2.87 -11.34
C ARG A 467 -23.33 3.42 -12.42
N ARG A 468 -23.62 4.72 -12.38
CA ARG A 468 -24.47 5.39 -13.37
C ARG A 468 -23.81 5.36 -14.76
N TYR A 469 -22.50 5.60 -14.83
CA TYR A 469 -21.74 5.54 -16.08
C TYR A 469 -21.59 4.10 -16.61
N GLU A 470 -21.35 3.13 -15.73
CA GLU A 470 -21.29 1.70 -16.08
C GLU A 470 -22.63 1.22 -16.67
N LYS A 471 -23.75 1.59 -16.05
CA LYS A 471 -25.09 1.27 -16.57
C LYS A 471 -25.34 1.90 -17.95
N TYR A 472 -24.91 3.15 -18.14
CA TYR A 472 -25.02 3.83 -19.43
C TYR A 472 -24.25 3.09 -20.53
N LEU A 473 -23.00 2.68 -20.26
CA LEU A 473 -22.18 1.93 -21.22
C LEU A 473 -22.80 0.58 -21.60
N VAL A 474 -23.33 -0.16 -20.62
CA VAL A 474 -24.00 -1.44 -20.87
C VAL A 474 -25.26 -1.26 -21.73
N ARG A 475 -26.07 -0.23 -21.47
CA ARG A 475 -27.28 0.06 -22.27
C ARG A 475 -26.92 0.46 -23.70
N GLU A 476 -25.94 1.33 -23.87
CA GLU A 476 -25.52 1.78 -25.21
C GLU A 476 -24.90 0.63 -26.02
N ALA A 477 -24.12 -0.25 -25.38
CA ALA A 477 -23.60 -1.45 -26.02
C ALA A 477 -24.70 -2.42 -26.46
N VAL A 478 -25.73 -2.66 -25.63
CA VAL A 478 -26.88 -3.49 -25.99
C VAL A 478 -27.67 -2.88 -27.15
N ARG A 479 -27.89 -1.56 -27.12
CA ARG A 479 -28.59 -0.82 -28.18
C ARG A 479 -27.85 -0.92 -29.51
N ARG A 480 -26.52 -0.75 -29.53
CA ARG A 480 -25.71 -0.82 -30.75
C ARG A 480 -25.53 -2.25 -31.27
N ALA A 481 -25.41 -3.23 -30.38
CA ALA A 481 -25.16 -4.62 -30.75
C ALA A 481 -26.43 -5.41 -31.11
N GLY A 482 -27.60 -4.91 -30.71
CA GLY A 482 -28.91 -5.54 -30.93
C GLY A 482 -29.16 -6.83 -30.14
N SER A 483 -28.19 -7.29 -29.35
CA SER A 483 -28.28 -8.49 -28.52
C SER A 483 -27.37 -8.38 -27.30
N LYS A 484 -27.85 -8.85 -26.14
CA LYS A 484 -27.08 -8.89 -24.88
C LYS A 484 -25.79 -9.72 -25.01
N ARG A 485 -25.79 -10.75 -25.86
CA ARG A 485 -24.60 -11.60 -26.11
C ARG A 485 -23.52 -10.86 -26.89
N LYS A 486 -23.90 -10.16 -27.97
CA LYS A 486 -22.97 -9.34 -28.77
C LYS A 486 -22.45 -8.13 -27.99
N ALA A 487 -23.28 -7.56 -27.10
CA ALA A 487 -22.86 -6.48 -26.22
C ALA A 487 -21.81 -6.95 -25.19
N ALA A 488 -21.95 -8.17 -24.66
CA ALA A 488 -20.98 -8.77 -23.76
C ALA A 488 -19.61 -8.97 -24.43
N GLU A 489 -19.61 -9.44 -25.69
CA GLU A 489 -18.40 -9.57 -26.50
C GLU A 489 -17.73 -8.21 -26.78
N LEU A 490 -18.51 -7.18 -27.16
CA LEU A 490 -18.00 -5.82 -27.40
C LEU A 490 -17.39 -5.17 -26.15
N LEU A 491 -17.98 -5.43 -24.98
CA LEU A 491 -17.52 -4.91 -23.70
C LEU A 491 -16.43 -5.79 -23.06
N SER A 492 -16.09 -6.94 -23.65
CA SER A 492 -15.16 -7.93 -23.09
C SER A 492 -15.55 -8.37 -21.66
N VAL A 493 -16.85 -8.55 -21.41
CA VAL A 493 -17.40 -8.98 -20.11
C VAL A 493 -18.30 -10.22 -20.28
N ASP A 494 -18.53 -10.93 -19.18
CA ASP A 494 -19.43 -12.09 -19.19
C ASP A 494 -20.90 -11.67 -19.47
N ILE A 495 -21.62 -12.46 -20.26
CA ILE A 495 -23.04 -12.24 -20.57
C ILE A 495 -23.92 -12.16 -19.31
N ALA A 496 -23.60 -12.91 -18.26
CA ALA A 496 -24.30 -12.87 -16.98
C ALA A 496 -24.18 -11.49 -16.31
N THR A 497 -23.06 -10.78 -16.51
CA THR A 497 -22.83 -9.42 -15.99
C THR A 497 -23.76 -8.42 -16.68
N VAL A 498 -23.87 -8.51 -18.02
CA VAL A 498 -24.79 -7.68 -18.82
C VAL A 498 -26.26 -7.98 -18.46
N VAL A 499 -26.61 -9.26 -18.30
CA VAL A 499 -27.98 -9.66 -17.91
C VAL A 499 -28.36 -9.17 -16.51
N ARG A 500 -27.47 -9.31 -15.53
CA ARG A 500 -27.71 -8.81 -14.16
C ARG A 500 -27.90 -7.29 -14.14
N LYS A 501 -27.01 -6.55 -14.82
CA LYS A 501 -27.02 -5.08 -14.86
C LYS A 501 -28.17 -4.50 -15.67
N THR A 502 -28.75 -5.27 -16.60
CA THR A 502 -29.97 -4.88 -17.33
C THR A 502 -31.25 -5.25 -16.59
N ARG A 503 -31.23 -6.23 -15.67
CA ARG A 503 -32.40 -6.63 -14.86
C ARG A 503 -32.67 -5.70 -13.67
N GLU A 504 -31.63 -5.13 -13.07
CA GLU A 504 -31.75 -4.14 -11.98
C GLU A 504 -32.50 -2.85 -12.37
N ASP A 505 -32.88 -2.70 -13.65
CA ASP A 505 -33.62 -1.55 -14.16
C ASP A 505 -35.11 -1.85 -14.41
N ASP A 506 -35.49 -3.11 -14.70
CA ASP A 506 -36.91 -3.49 -14.91
C ASP A 506 -37.72 -3.41 -13.60
N GLU A 507 -37.05 -3.51 -12.44
CA GLU A 507 -37.67 -3.41 -11.11
C GLU A 507 -37.85 -1.96 -10.62
N VAL A 508 -37.27 -0.96 -11.30
CA VAL A 508 -37.35 0.46 -10.90
C VAL A 508 -38.34 1.26 -11.75
N GLU A 509 -38.66 0.79 -12.96
CA GLU A 509 -39.69 1.41 -13.83
C GLU A 509 -41.09 0.79 -13.69
N GLY A 510 -41.27 -0.21 -12.81
CA GLY A 510 -42.55 -0.89 -12.54
C GLY A 510 -43.16 -0.64 -11.15
N GLY A 511 -42.65 0.35 -10.40
CA GLY A 511 -43.10 0.71 -9.04
C GLY A 511 -43.85 2.03 -8.99
#